data_AF-A0A496UVD4-F1
#
_entry.id   AF-A0A496UVD4-F1
#
_cell.length_a   1.000
_cell.length_b   1.000
_cell.length_c   1.000
_cell.angle_alpha   90.00
_cell.angle_beta   90.00
_cell.angle_gamma   90.00
#
_symmetry.space_group_name_H-M   'P 1'
#
loop_
_entity.id
_entity.type
_entity.pdbx_description
1 polymer ?
#
loop_
_entity_poly.entity_id
_entity_poly.type
_entity_poly.pdbx_seq_one_letter_code
_entity_poly.pdbx_strand_id
1 'polypeptide(L)'
;MSDVTKLVAAQQANFAHWEVLKDLIDQQIDMMLNYRQSGHPGGSRSKVHYFVSLLLSGAMRWDIRHPEKRFGDRFILVAGHTVPLVYATLSVFNEAMKVMYEKTGDEKYAIGGGRDRTLLWEDLLDFRNVGGLPGHAEMAEKNLFVKFNTGPSGHGAPACAGAAIALKHAGAKGVKVFGIEGEGGHTAGCWHETKNSSYGLGLDNLNMIMDWNDFGIDPHHISAIVHGGPREWFEPYGWHVHEADNGSDWEQVTGALLEMTDGDNPAQRPGMMFGKTRKGRGYYKYDAPSHGAPHKMNDENFWKCRTDFSGIYGTKWAGEGEPAPDNKAAQRQQFADDLNAALEVLRGNDELVKYLADRLVELGDSVPEGIDGFKLPTA
;
A
#
# COMPACT_ATOMS: atom_id res chain seq x y z
N MET A 1 29.85 1.24 6.71
CA MET A 1 28.42 1.00 6.43
C MET A 1 28.03 1.91 5.28
N SER A 2 27.41 1.37 4.22
CA SER A 2 26.82 2.21 3.16
C SER A 2 25.73 3.11 3.77
N ASP A 3 25.34 4.17 3.07
CA ASP A 3 24.25 5.02 3.54
C ASP A 3 22.93 4.23 3.65
N VAL A 4 22.70 3.26 2.76
CA VAL A 4 21.56 2.32 2.83
C VAL A 4 21.58 1.51 4.13
N THR A 5 22.72 0.95 4.56
CA THR A 5 22.79 0.20 5.83
C THR A 5 22.38 1.06 7.02
N LYS A 6 22.74 2.35 7.03
CA LYS A 6 22.34 3.27 8.11
C LYS A 6 20.83 3.55 8.06
N LEU A 7 20.27 3.73 6.87
CA LEU A 7 18.84 3.94 6.68
C LEU A 7 18.03 2.73 7.16
N VAL A 8 18.46 1.50 6.84
CA VAL A 8 17.82 0.27 7.35
C VAL A 8 17.91 0.18 8.87
N ALA A 9 19.11 0.40 9.43
CA ALA A 9 19.31 0.36 10.88
C ALA A 9 18.44 1.39 11.62
N ALA A 10 18.20 2.56 11.03
CA ALA A 10 17.31 3.58 11.59
C ALA A 10 15.84 3.13 11.66
N GLN A 11 15.43 2.15 10.82
CA GLN A 11 14.06 1.62 10.83
C GLN A 11 13.88 0.39 11.72
N GLN A 12 14.95 -0.32 12.08
CA GLN A 12 14.86 -1.57 12.86
C GLN A 12 14.07 -1.42 14.17
N ALA A 13 14.25 -0.30 14.88
CA ALA A 13 13.52 -0.01 16.12
C ALA A 13 12.00 0.14 15.91
N ASN A 14 11.56 0.43 14.68
CA ASN A 14 10.17 0.70 14.35
C ASN A 14 9.40 -0.54 13.87
N PHE A 15 10.09 -1.66 13.55
CA PHE A 15 9.43 -2.84 12.96
C PHE A 15 8.38 -3.46 13.89
N ALA A 16 8.54 -3.36 15.21
CA ALA A 16 7.52 -3.81 16.16
C ALA A 16 6.23 -2.99 16.04
N HIS A 17 6.32 -1.67 15.79
CA HIS A 17 5.15 -0.86 15.48
C HIS A 17 4.53 -1.26 14.14
N TRP A 18 5.35 -1.52 13.12
CA TRP A 18 4.87 -1.89 11.79
C TRP A 18 4.14 -3.23 11.79
N GLU A 19 4.55 -4.18 12.64
CA GLU A 19 3.84 -5.44 12.82
C GLU A 19 2.40 -5.23 13.31
N VAL A 20 2.21 -4.36 14.31
CA VAL A 20 0.87 -4.01 14.83
C VAL A 20 0.05 -3.29 13.76
N LEU A 21 0.66 -2.34 13.03
CA LEU A 21 -0.01 -1.65 11.93
C LEU A 21 -0.44 -2.62 10.82
N LYS A 22 0.42 -3.57 10.46
CA LYS A 22 0.09 -4.62 9.49
C LYS A 22 -1.08 -5.46 9.96
N ASP A 23 -1.13 -5.85 11.23
CA ASP A 23 -2.29 -6.57 11.80
C ASP A 23 -3.58 -5.74 11.71
N LEU A 24 -3.53 -4.45 12.04
CA LEU A 24 -4.68 -3.56 11.94
C LEU A 24 -5.16 -3.42 10.50
N ILE A 25 -4.24 -3.18 9.56
CA ILE A 25 -4.52 -3.06 8.13
C ILE A 25 -5.14 -4.36 7.60
N ASP A 26 -4.57 -5.50 7.96
CA ASP A 26 -5.08 -6.84 7.61
C ASP A 26 -6.55 -7.01 8.05
N GLN A 27 -6.91 -6.61 9.28
CA GLN A 27 -8.29 -6.68 9.78
C GLN A 27 -9.23 -5.70 9.03
N GLN A 28 -8.79 -4.47 8.76
CA GLN A 28 -9.58 -3.49 8.01
C GLN A 28 -9.85 -3.96 6.56
N ILE A 29 -8.86 -4.57 5.91
CA ILE A 29 -9.03 -5.23 4.59
C ILE A 29 -10.11 -6.31 4.68
N ASP A 30 -9.98 -7.21 5.64
CA ASP A 30 -10.83 -8.39 5.75
C ASP A 30 -12.29 -8.01 6.00
N MET A 31 -12.53 -7.13 6.97
CA MET A 31 -13.89 -6.70 7.34
C MET A 31 -14.55 -5.92 6.20
N MET A 32 -13.82 -4.99 5.57
CA MET A 32 -14.34 -4.25 4.42
C MET A 32 -14.80 -5.17 3.30
N LEU A 33 -14.02 -6.21 3.01
CA LEU A 33 -14.33 -7.16 1.95
C LEU A 33 -15.39 -8.18 2.35
N ASN A 34 -15.37 -8.65 3.60
CA ASN A 34 -16.34 -9.59 4.14
C ASN A 34 -17.72 -8.96 4.23
N TYR A 35 -17.89 -7.82 4.90
CA TYR A 35 -19.20 -7.21 5.01
C TYR A 35 -19.73 -6.71 3.66
N ARG A 36 -18.84 -6.35 2.73
CA ARG A 36 -19.24 -6.01 1.36
C ARG A 36 -19.58 -7.22 0.49
N GLN A 37 -19.06 -8.40 0.81
CA GLN A 37 -19.11 -9.61 -0.02
C GLN A 37 -18.60 -9.38 -1.45
N SER A 38 -17.60 -8.49 -1.62
CA SER A 38 -16.99 -8.19 -2.92
C SER A 38 -15.59 -7.59 -2.76
N GLY A 39 -14.64 -8.02 -3.60
CA GLY A 39 -13.30 -7.45 -3.72
C GLY A 39 -12.18 -8.48 -3.55
N HIS A 40 -10.95 -8.01 -3.39
CA HIS A 40 -9.74 -8.81 -3.62
C HIS A 40 -8.84 -8.91 -2.38
N PRO A 41 -9.08 -9.88 -1.47
CA PRO A 41 -8.35 -9.96 -0.21
C PRO A 41 -6.91 -10.44 -0.41
N GLY A 42 -6.71 -11.47 -1.23
CA GLY A 42 -5.45 -12.18 -1.31
C GLY A 42 -4.27 -11.32 -1.76
N GLY A 43 -4.46 -10.58 -2.85
CA GLY A 43 -3.46 -9.67 -3.39
C GLY A 43 -3.32 -8.35 -2.61
N SER A 44 -4.29 -8.02 -1.75
CA SER A 44 -4.20 -6.86 -0.85
C SER A 44 -3.33 -7.21 0.36
N ARG A 45 -3.57 -8.36 1.01
CA ARG A 45 -2.80 -8.82 2.18
C ARG A 45 -1.35 -9.20 1.88
N SER A 46 -1.06 -9.72 0.69
CA SER A 46 0.32 -10.07 0.29
C SER A 46 1.24 -8.85 0.21
N LYS A 47 0.68 -7.67 -0.09
CA LYS A 47 1.41 -6.42 -0.32
C LYS A 47 1.66 -5.57 0.93
N VAL A 48 1.11 -5.94 2.09
CA VAL A 48 1.13 -5.05 3.27
C VAL A 48 2.55 -4.73 3.71
N HIS A 49 3.48 -5.68 3.68
CA HIS A 49 4.89 -5.43 4.03
C HIS A 49 5.54 -4.41 3.09
N TYR A 50 5.41 -4.60 1.78
CA TYR A 50 5.90 -3.65 0.79
C TYR A 50 5.32 -2.25 1.00
N PHE A 51 4.02 -2.18 1.23
CA PHE A 51 3.32 -0.92 1.28
C PHE A 51 3.64 -0.15 2.57
N VAL A 52 3.60 -0.81 3.74
CA VAL A 52 3.97 -0.18 5.01
C VAL A 52 5.45 0.24 5.01
N SER A 53 6.36 -0.61 4.53
CA SER A 53 7.78 -0.23 4.40
C SER A 53 7.97 0.94 3.44
N LEU A 54 7.30 0.96 2.29
CA LEU A 54 7.37 2.08 1.34
C LEU A 54 6.92 3.39 1.99
N LEU A 55 5.79 3.35 2.71
CA LEU A 55 5.19 4.54 3.30
C LEU A 55 5.93 5.07 4.52
N LEU A 56 6.57 4.21 5.32
CA LEU A 56 7.16 4.59 6.61
C LEU A 56 8.68 4.63 6.63
N SER A 57 9.39 3.91 5.75
CA SER A 57 10.87 3.86 5.77
C SER A 57 11.57 5.17 5.38
N GLY A 58 10.87 6.05 4.66
CA GLY A 58 11.45 7.24 4.03
C GLY A 58 11.89 7.03 2.57
N ALA A 59 11.77 5.81 2.04
CA ALA A 59 11.99 5.54 0.62
C ALA A 59 11.10 6.40 -0.29
N MET A 60 9.84 6.64 0.14
CA MET A 60 8.89 7.55 -0.49
C MET A 60 8.63 8.76 0.41
N ARG A 61 8.73 9.97 -0.15
CA ARG A 61 8.38 11.23 0.52
C ARG A 61 6.98 11.64 0.11
N TRP A 62 6.07 11.71 1.07
CA TRP A 62 4.67 12.01 0.82
C TRP A 62 4.06 12.65 2.07
N ASP A 63 2.96 13.37 1.89
CA ASP A 63 2.25 14.01 2.99
C ASP A 63 0.80 13.54 3.00
N ILE A 64 0.43 12.79 4.04
CA ILE A 64 -0.95 12.32 4.22
C ILE A 64 -1.92 13.49 4.45
N ARG A 65 -1.43 14.61 5.02
CA ARG A 65 -2.21 15.83 5.28
C ARG A 65 -2.46 16.62 4.00
N HIS A 66 -1.51 16.53 3.06
CA HIS A 66 -1.51 17.26 1.79
C HIS A 66 -1.04 16.38 0.63
N PRO A 67 -1.85 15.37 0.22
CA PRO A 67 -1.45 14.44 -0.84
C PRO A 67 -1.20 15.14 -2.17
N GLU A 68 -1.76 16.34 -2.39
CA GLU A 68 -1.55 17.18 -3.57
C GLU A 68 -0.20 17.87 -3.66
N LYS A 69 0.66 17.80 -2.62
CA LYS A 69 1.95 18.49 -2.60
C LYS A 69 2.73 18.26 -3.90
N ARG A 70 3.14 19.39 -4.52
CA ARG A 70 3.71 19.41 -5.87
C ARG A 70 4.94 18.52 -5.99
N PHE A 71 5.79 18.47 -4.97
CA PHE A 71 7.05 17.71 -5.01
C PHE A 71 7.03 16.44 -4.15
N GLY A 72 5.85 16.01 -3.70
CA GLY A 72 5.69 14.68 -3.12
C GLY A 72 5.95 13.60 -4.18
N ASP A 73 6.50 12.46 -3.77
CA ASP A 73 6.65 11.33 -4.66
C ASP A 73 5.26 10.81 -5.11
N ARG A 74 5.23 10.15 -6.26
CA ARG A 74 3.97 9.67 -6.87
C ARG A 74 3.81 8.19 -6.61
N PHE A 75 2.64 7.77 -6.14
CA PHE A 75 2.29 6.36 -6.04
C PHE A 75 1.15 6.02 -6.99
N ILE A 76 1.31 4.95 -7.75
CA ILE A 76 0.29 4.38 -8.61
C ILE A 76 0.09 2.91 -8.23
N LEU A 77 -1.12 2.56 -7.79
CA LEU A 77 -1.47 1.16 -7.57
C LEU A 77 -1.73 0.50 -8.93
N VAL A 78 -0.71 -0.08 -9.57
CA VAL A 78 -0.85 -0.71 -10.89
C VAL A 78 -1.81 -1.89 -10.81
N ALA A 79 -1.69 -2.70 -9.75
CA ALA A 79 -2.66 -3.74 -9.38
C ALA A 79 -3.96 -3.13 -8.80
N GLY A 80 -4.68 -2.32 -9.59
CA GLY A 80 -5.79 -1.50 -9.11
C GLY A 80 -6.90 -2.24 -8.38
N HIS A 81 -7.06 -3.54 -8.64
CA HIS A 81 -8.05 -4.39 -7.98
C HIS A 81 -7.74 -4.63 -6.49
N THR A 82 -6.48 -4.46 -6.06
CA THR A 82 -6.03 -4.56 -4.67
C THR A 82 -6.11 -3.23 -3.92
N VAL A 83 -6.98 -2.30 -4.36
CA VAL A 83 -7.23 -1.03 -3.68
C VAL A 83 -7.68 -1.15 -2.20
N PRO A 84 -8.27 -2.28 -1.73
CA PRO A 84 -8.48 -2.49 -0.31
C PRO A 84 -7.25 -2.24 0.57
N LEU A 85 -6.04 -2.57 0.08
CA LEU A 85 -4.77 -2.27 0.74
C LEU A 85 -4.62 -0.78 1.05
N VAL A 86 -4.87 0.07 0.06
CA VAL A 86 -4.71 1.53 0.18
C VAL A 86 -5.73 2.08 1.16
N TYR A 87 -7.00 1.70 1.02
CA TYR A 87 -8.06 2.23 1.88
C TYR A 87 -7.89 1.82 3.34
N ALA A 88 -7.57 0.55 3.60
CA ALA A 88 -7.31 0.07 4.95
C ALA A 88 -6.07 0.71 5.58
N THR A 89 -5.02 0.97 4.79
CA THR A 89 -3.81 1.64 5.29
C THR A 89 -4.10 3.10 5.63
N LEU A 90 -4.78 3.82 4.74
CA LEU A 90 -5.13 5.22 4.98
C LEU A 90 -6.12 5.36 6.15
N SER A 91 -7.04 4.42 6.35
CA SER A 91 -7.96 4.48 7.51
C SER A 91 -7.20 4.37 8.82
N VAL A 92 -6.24 3.43 8.94
CA VAL A 92 -5.40 3.26 10.13
C VAL A 92 -4.48 4.47 10.35
N PHE A 93 -3.86 4.97 9.29
CA PHE A 93 -2.91 6.09 9.38
C PHE A 93 -3.61 7.40 9.73
N ASN A 94 -4.75 7.69 9.09
CA ASN A 94 -5.55 8.88 9.40
C ASN A 94 -6.18 8.79 10.80
N GLU A 95 -6.49 7.59 11.31
CA GLU A 95 -6.97 7.43 12.68
C GLU A 95 -5.93 7.89 13.70
N ALA A 96 -4.64 7.54 13.53
CA ALA A 96 -3.58 8.02 14.42
C ALA A 96 -3.41 9.55 14.36
N MET A 97 -3.47 10.14 13.16
CA MET A 97 -3.43 11.60 12.98
C MET A 97 -4.61 12.28 13.69
N LYS A 98 -5.83 11.75 13.50
CA LYS A 98 -7.06 12.22 14.15
C LYS A 98 -6.95 12.14 15.68
N VAL A 99 -6.53 11.00 16.23
CA VAL A 99 -6.38 10.82 17.69
C VAL A 99 -5.37 11.81 18.25
N MET A 100 -4.22 12.01 17.58
CA MET A 100 -3.23 12.99 18.04
C MET A 100 -3.73 14.42 17.95
N TYR A 101 -4.43 14.80 16.88
CA TYR A 101 -5.05 16.11 16.77
C TYR A 101 -6.10 16.34 17.85
N GLU A 102 -7.00 15.38 18.10
CA GLU A 102 -8.02 15.45 19.15
C GLU A 102 -7.41 15.54 20.56
N LYS A 103 -6.31 14.83 20.81
CA LYS A 103 -5.61 14.82 22.11
C LYS A 103 -4.82 16.10 22.38
N THR A 104 -4.22 16.69 21.35
CA THR A 104 -3.22 17.76 21.51
C THR A 104 -3.70 19.14 21.05
N GLY A 105 -4.63 19.19 20.10
CA GLY A 105 -4.99 20.42 19.38
C GLY A 105 -3.87 20.98 18.49
N ASP A 106 -2.79 20.22 18.25
CA ASP A 106 -1.65 20.67 17.45
C ASP A 106 -1.94 20.50 15.94
N GLU A 107 -1.98 21.63 15.23
CA GLU A 107 -2.25 21.73 13.80
C GLU A 107 -1.31 20.88 12.93
N LYS A 108 -0.12 20.51 13.41
CA LYS A 108 0.76 19.63 12.63
C LYS A 108 0.13 18.26 12.34
N TYR A 109 -0.82 17.81 13.17
CA TYR A 109 -1.57 16.57 12.98
C TYR A 109 -2.89 16.76 12.20
N ALA A 110 -3.29 18.00 11.91
CA ALA A 110 -4.50 18.27 11.14
C ALA A 110 -4.32 17.79 9.69
N ILE A 111 -5.38 17.17 9.15
CA ILE A 111 -5.40 16.72 7.76
C ILE A 111 -6.05 17.81 6.90
N GLY A 112 -5.32 18.29 5.90
CA GLY A 112 -5.75 19.33 4.98
C GLY A 112 -7.04 18.96 4.24
N GLY A 113 -7.96 19.91 4.15
CA GLY A 113 -9.27 19.71 3.50
C GLY A 113 -10.29 18.91 4.32
N GLY A 114 -9.97 18.54 5.57
CA GLY A 114 -10.94 18.00 6.52
C GLY A 114 -11.56 16.66 6.08
N ARG A 115 -12.83 16.43 6.47
CA ARG A 115 -13.50 15.14 6.29
C ARG A 115 -13.65 14.71 4.82
N ASP A 116 -13.78 15.66 3.90
CA ASP A 116 -13.91 15.39 2.46
C ASP A 116 -12.62 14.85 1.84
N ARG A 117 -11.49 15.06 2.53
CA ARG A 117 -10.14 14.66 2.09
C ARG A 117 -9.49 13.60 2.99
N THR A 118 -10.13 13.27 4.09
CA THR A 118 -9.65 12.26 5.04
C THR A 118 -10.40 10.95 4.83
N LEU A 119 -9.67 9.87 4.53
CA LEU A 119 -10.20 8.52 4.49
C LEU A 119 -10.13 7.91 5.89
N LEU A 120 -11.28 7.68 6.53
CA LEU A 120 -11.40 7.04 7.84
C LEU A 120 -12.16 5.71 7.74
N TRP A 121 -12.26 4.98 8.85
CA TRP A 121 -12.94 3.69 8.88
C TRP A 121 -14.41 3.76 8.47
N GLU A 122 -15.09 4.90 8.69
CA GLU A 122 -16.48 5.09 8.28
C GLU A 122 -16.64 5.01 6.75
N ASP A 123 -15.62 5.40 5.99
CA ASP A 123 -15.65 5.33 4.51
C ASP A 123 -15.62 3.89 4.01
N LEU A 124 -15.06 2.97 4.79
CA LEU A 124 -14.99 1.54 4.45
C LEU A 124 -16.39 0.89 4.47
N LEU A 125 -17.34 1.45 5.25
CA LEU A 125 -18.73 0.98 5.31
C LEU A 125 -19.45 1.05 3.96
N ASP A 126 -18.97 1.93 3.06
CA ASP A 126 -19.58 2.20 1.76
C ASP A 126 -18.70 1.78 0.58
N PHE A 127 -17.66 0.98 0.82
CA PHE A 127 -16.84 0.40 -0.23
C PHE A 127 -17.70 -0.33 -1.28
N ARG A 128 -17.47 -0.02 -2.58
CA ARG A 128 -18.22 -0.53 -3.74
C ARG A 128 -19.72 -0.25 -3.71
N ASN A 129 -20.19 0.71 -2.92
CA ASN A 129 -21.52 1.30 -3.07
C ASN A 129 -21.48 2.53 -3.99
N VAL A 130 -22.63 2.89 -4.55
CA VAL A 130 -22.77 4.15 -5.30
C VAL A 130 -22.48 5.32 -4.37
N GLY A 131 -21.55 6.20 -4.76
CA GLY A 131 -21.11 7.34 -3.95
C GLY A 131 -20.10 7.01 -2.84
N GLY A 132 -19.73 5.74 -2.67
CA GLY A 132 -18.69 5.31 -1.73
C GLY A 132 -17.34 5.06 -2.41
N LEU A 133 -16.42 4.42 -1.69
CA LEU A 133 -15.08 4.13 -2.19
C LEU A 133 -15.12 3.14 -3.38
N PRO A 134 -14.45 3.43 -4.52
CA PRO A 134 -14.54 2.61 -5.72
C PRO A 134 -13.80 1.28 -5.57
N GLY A 135 -14.25 0.29 -6.35
CA GLY A 135 -13.70 -1.08 -6.30
C GLY A 135 -12.34 -1.28 -6.97
N HIS A 136 -11.86 -0.26 -7.68
CA HIS A 136 -10.51 -0.12 -8.23
C HIS A 136 -9.97 1.26 -7.87
N ALA A 137 -8.67 1.48 -8.04
CA ALA A 137 -8.05 2.75 -7.70
C ALA A 137 -8.56 3.88 -8.62
N GLU A 138 -9.10 4.92 -8.02
CA GLU A 138 -9.50 6.17 -8.69
C GLU A 138 -8.88 7.35 -7.93
N MET A 139 -8.18 8.22 -8.66
CA MET A 139 -7.58 9.44 -8.14
C MET A 139 -8.66 10.52 -7.99
N ALA A 140 -9.32 10.54 -6.84
CA ALA A 140 -10.34 11.53 -6.50
C ALA A 140 -10.45 11.74 -4.99
N GLU A 141 -10.62 12.99 -4.55
CA GLU A 141 -10.89 13.38 -3.16
C GLU A 141 -10.05 12.61 -2.11
N LYS A 142 -10.69 11.76 -1.29
CA LYS A 142 -10.08 10.93 -0.23
C LYS A 142 -9.02 9.95 -0.75
N ASN A 143 -9.02 9.68 -2.05
CA ASN A 143 -8.10 8.74 -2.71
C ASN A 143 -6.97 9.45 -3.47
N LEU A 144 -6.77 10.75 -3.27
CA LEU A 144 -5.70 11.50 -3.95
C LEU A 144 -4.29 11.04 -3.62
N PHE A 145 -4.13 10.12 -2.67
CA PHE A 145 -2.90 9.35 -2.49
C PHE A 145 -2.46 8.64 -3.79
N VAL A 146 -3.37 7.92 -4.47
CA VAL A 146 -3.07 7.32 -5.78
C VAL A 146 -3.07 8.38 -6.88
N LYS A 147 -2.12 8.30 -7.81
CA LYS A 147 -1.88 9.33 -8.83
C LYS A 147 -2.35 8.96 -10.24
N PHE A 148 -3.13 7.91 -10.36
CA PHE A 148 -3.71 7.45 -11.62
C PHE A 148 -4.87 6.48 -11.38
N ASN A 149 -5.84 6.46 -12.29
CA ASN A 149 -6.94 5.50 -12.26
C ASN A 149 -6.46 4.17 -12.85
N THR A 150 -6.63 3.07 -12.13
CA THR A 150 -6.20 1.74 -12.57
C THR A 150 -7.32 0.72 -12.41
N GLY A 151 -7.06 -0.52 -12.83
CA GLY A 151 -8.05 -1.60 -12.84
C GLY A 151 -7.77 -2.57 -13.98
N PRO A 152 -7.68 -2.09 -15.24
CA PRO A 152 -7.14 -2.88 -16.33
C PRO A 152 -5.70 -3.30 -16.02
N SER A 153 -5.43 -4.61 -16.01
CA SER A 153 -4.13 -5.18 -15.66
C SER A 153 -2.99 -4.53 -16.43
N GLY A 154 -1.90 -4.20 -15.72
CA GLY A 154 -0.71 -3.56 -16.29
C GLY A 154 -0.84 -2.10 -16.70
N HIS A 155 -2.04 -1.53 -16.87
CA HIS A 155 -2.23 -0.17 -17.42
C HIS A 155 -1.63 0.95 -16.56
N GLY A 156 -1.42 0.71 -15.26
CA GLY A 156 -0.72 1.66 -14.40
C GLY A 156 0.77 1.80 -14.75
N ALA A 157 1.41 0.81 -15.39
CA ALA A 157 2.84 0.83 -15.64
C ALA A 157 3.26 1.88 -16.70
N PRO A 158 2.57 2.00 -17.87
CA PRO A 158 2.79 3.13 -18.77
C PRO A 158 2.54 4.49 -18.10
N ALA A 159 1.55 4.59 -17.20
CA ALA A 159 1.27 5.82 -16.47
C ALA A 159 2.41 6.18 -15.50
N CYS A 160 3.02 5.19 -14.83
CA CYS A 160 4.22 5.41 -14.01
C CYS A 160 5.36 5.97 -14.86
N ALA A 161 5.66 5.37 -16.01
CA ALA A 161 6.71 5.86 -16.91
C ALA A 161 6.41 7.27 -17.42
N GLY A 162 5.15 7.55 -17.78
CA GLY A 162 4.68 8.88 -18.18
C GLY A 162 4.85 9.94 -17.09
N ALA A 163 4.51 9.61 -15.85
CA ALA A 163 4.73 10.50 -14.71
C ALA A 163 6.22 10.75 -14.47
N ALA A 164 7.05 9.71 -14.55
CA ALA A 164 8.49 9.80 -14.33
C ALA A 164 9.17 10.70 -15.36
N ILE A 165 8.88 10.53 -16.66
CA ILE A 165 9.42 11.42 -17.71
C ILE A 165 8.92 12.85 -17.55
N ALA A 166 7.64 13.05 -17.21
CA ALA A 166 7.08 14.39 -17.04
C ALA A 166 7.81 15.15 -15.92
N LEU A 167 8.04 14.51 -14.76
CA LEU A 167 8.78 15.09 -13.64
C LEU A 167 10.24 15.40 -14.02
N LYS A 168 10.92 14.47 -14.69
CA LYS A 168 12.31 14.66 -15.13
C LYS A 168 12.43 15.82 -16.12
N HIS A 169 11.51 15.92 -17.09
CA HIS A 169 11.48 17.00 -18.07
C HIS A 169 11.16 18.36 -17.42
N ALA A 170 10.26 18.38 -16.44
CA ALA A 170 9.92 19.56 -15.66
C ALA A 170 11.05 20.03 -14.73
N GLY A 171 12.14 19.26 -14.58
CA GLY A 171 13.24 19.60 -13.68
C GLY A 171 12.97 19.30 -12.21
N ALA A 172 11.98 18.45 -11.90
CA ALA A 172 11.64 18.04 -10.53
C ALA A 172 12.62 16.98 -9.99
N LYS A 173 13.91 17.34 -9.94
CA LYS A 173 14.99 16.45 -9.51
C LYS A 173 14.70 15.85 -8.13
N GLY A 174 14.86 14.54 -8.01
CA GLY A 174 14.65 13.80 -6.76
C GLY A 174 13.20 13.39 -6.49
N VAL A 175 12.21 13.86 -7.26
CA VAL A 175 10.83 13.33 -7.14
C VAL A 175 10.74 11.96 -7.81
N LYS A 176 10.40 10.95 -7.01
CA LYS A 176 10.33 9.54 -7.40
C LYS A 176 8.88 9.16 -7.78
N VAL A 177 8.74 8.18 -8.67
CA VAL A 177 7.47 7.55 -9.04
C VAL A 177 7.52 6.08 -8.66
N PHE A 178 6.54 5.65 -7.90
CA PHE A 178 6.38 4.30 -7.39
C PHE A 178 5.15 3.63 -8.02
N GLY A 179 5.31 2.38 -8.43
CA GLY A 179 4.18 1.54 -8.81
C GLY A 179 4.26 0.15 -8.20
N ILE A 180 3.15 -0.39 -7.70
CA ILE A 180 3.08 -1.78 -7.22
C ILE A 180 2.16 -2.62 -8.11
N GLU A 181 2.66 -3.78 -8.55
CA GLU A 181 1.96 -4.73 -9.42
C GLU A 181 2.19 -6.17 -8.90
N GLY A 182 1.36 -7.12 -9.33
CA GLY A 182 1.64 -8.55 -9.17
C GLY A 182 2.03 -9.21 -10.49
N GLU A 183 2.66 -10.38 -10.42
CA GLU A 183 3.17 -11.09 -11.61
C GLU A 183 2.12 -11.32 -12.71
N GLY A 184 0.84 -11.54 -12.34
CA GLY A 184 -0.24 -11.68 -13.33
C GLY A 184 -0.46 -10.41 -14.16
N GLY A 185 -0.46 -9.24 -13.53
CA GLY A 185 -0.63 -7.95 -14.24
C GLY A 185 0.60 -7.58 -15.07
N HIS A 186 1.79 -8.01 -14.65
CA HIS A 186 3.04 -7.87 -15.40
C HIS A 186 3.02 -8.57 -16.78
N THR A 187 2.19 -9.60 -16.96
CA THR A 187 2.10 -10.32 -18.24
C THR A 187 1.48 -9.51 -19.38
N ALA A 188 0.82 -8.39 -19.08
CA ALA A 188 0.21 -7.53 -20.11
C ALA A 188 1.30 -6.91 -21.01
N GLY A 189 1.07 -6.91 -22.33
CA GLY A 189 2.06 -6.45 -23.33
C GLY A 189 2.59 -5.03 -23.11
N CYS A 190 1.81 -4.15 -22.49
CA CYS A 190 2.24 -2.79 -22.13
C CYS A 190 3.45 -2.76 -21.17
N TRP A 191 3.74 -3.84 -20.44
CA TRP A 191 4.95 -3.94 -19.62
C TRP A 191 6.22 -4.12 -20.46
N HIS A 192 6.14 -4.79 -21.61
CA HIS A 192 7.27 -4.84 -22.55
C HIS A 192 7.62 -3.43 -23.06
N GLU A 193 6.60 -2.66 -23.44
CA GLU A 193 6.77 -1.27 -23.89
C GLU A 193 7.30 -0.37 -22.77
N THR A 194 6.73 -0.50 -21.56
CA THR A 194 7.15 0.27 -20.38
C THR A 194 8.60 -0.01 -20.01
N LYS A 195 9.04 -1.27 -20.01
CA LYS A 195 10.41 -1.65 -19.66
C LYS A 195 11.43 -1.08 -20.66
N ASN A 196 11.17 -1.21 -21.96
CA ASN A 196 12.03 -0.65 -23.00
C ASN A 196 12.08 0.88 -22.94
N SER A 197 10.91 1.52 -22.82
CA SER A 197 10.81 2.99 -22.79
C SER A 197 11.53 3.57 -21.58
N SER A 198 11.31 2.99 -20.39
CA SER A 198 11.90 3.49 -19.14
C SER A 198 13.41 3.36 -19.13
N TYR A 199 13.95 2.27 -19.69
CA TYR A 199 15.39 2.10 -19.87
C TYR A 199 15.94 3.12 -20.89
N GLY A 200 15.35 3.20 -22.09
CA GLY A 200 15.84 4.07 -23.17
C GLY A 200 15.77 5.56 -22.84
N LEU A 201 14.85 5.95 -21.95
CA LEU A 201 14.69 7.33 -21.48
C LEU A 201 15.48 7.61 -20.18
N GLY A 202 16.19 6.62 -19.64
CA GLY A 202 16.97 6.73 -18.40
C GLY A 202 16.11 7.18 -17.22
N LEU A 203 14.95 6.55 -17.00
CA LEU A 203 14.00 6.92 -15.93
C LEU A 203 14.45 6.37 -14.56
N ASP A 204 15.58 6.85 -14.06
CA ASP A 204 16.12 6.58 -12.72
C ASP A 204 15.22 7.00 -11.55
N ASN A 205 14.22 7.84 -11.81
CA ASN A 205 13.20 8.20 -10.84
C ASN A 205 11.97 7.27 -10.86
N LEU A 206 11.93 6.25 -11.72
CA LEU A 206 10.88 5.23 -11.75
C LEU A 206 11.28 4.01 -10.93
N ASN A 207 10.44 3.63 -9.98
CA ASN A 207 10.65 2.56 -9.02
C ASN A 207 9.44 1.62 -9.00
N MET A 208 9.62 0.37 -9.38
CA MET A 208 8.52 -0.62 -9.43
C MET A 208 8.68 -1.66 -8.32
N ILE A 209 7.57 -2.04 -7.70
CA ILE A 209 7.50 -3.09 -6.69
C ILE A 209 6.68 -4.24 -7.27
N MET A 210 7.28 -5.42 -7.35
CA MET A 210 6.61 -6.64 -7.80
C MET A 210 6.25 -7.50 -6.60
N ASP A 211 4.95 -7.64 -6.34
CA ASP A 211 4.44 -8.61 -5.38
C ASP A 211 4.48 -10.02 -5.98
N TRP A 212 5.61 -10.71 -5.77
CA TRP A 212 5.84 -12.08 -6.22
C TRP A 212 5.16 -13.09 -5.29
N ASN A 213 3.86 -13.28 -5.49
CA ASN A 213 3.08 -14.29 -4.79
C ASN A 213 2.88 -15.55 -5.65
N ASP A 214 3.24 -15.48 -6.95
CA ASP A 214 3.21 -16.56 -7.95
C ASP A 214 1.81 -17.01 -8.39
N PHE A 215 0.75 -16.22 -8.14
CA PHE A 215 -0.63 -16.60 -8.48
C PHE A 215 -1.48 -15.47 -9.10
N GLY A 216 -2.15 -15.80 -10.20
CA GLY A 216 -3.21 -14.98 -10.82
C GLY A 216 -4.61 -15.31 -10.32
N ILE A 217 -5.58 -15.30 -11.25
CA ILE A 217 -6.94 -15.83 -11.05
C ILE A 217 -6.93 -17.36 -11.11
N ASP A 218 -6.14 -17.91 -12.03
CA ASP A 218 -6.07 -19.35 -12.28
C ASP A 218 -5.25 -20.09 -11.22
N PRO A 219 -5.55 -21.38 -10.96
CA PRO A 219 -4.92 -22.16 -9.90
C PRO A 219 -3.48 -22.57 -10.19
N HIS A 220 -2.99 -22.36 -11.41
CA HIS A 220 -1.60 -22.64 -11.76
C HIS A 220 -0.70 -21.48 -11.35
N HIS A 221 0.51 -21.82 -10.95
CA HIS A 221 1.54 -20.84 -10.67
C HIS A 221 1.89 -20.06 -11.94
N ILE A 222 2.10 -18.76 -11.83
CA ILE A 222 2.48 -17.94 -12.99
C ILE A 222 3.85 -18.36 -13.52
N SER A 223 4.78 -18.72 -12.63
CA SER A 223 6.10 -19.27 -12.99
C SER A 223 6.04 -20.59 -13.76
N ALA A 224 4.91 -21.32 -13.75
CA ALA A 224 4.73 -22.53 -14.54
C ALA A 224 4.38 -22.25 -16.01
N ILE A 225 3.93 -21.03 -16.33
CA ILE A 225 3.49 -20.64 -17.68
C ILE A 225 4.26 -19.44 -18.25
N VAL A 226 4.93 -18.66 -17.39
CA VAL A 226 5.85 -17.59 -17.76
C VAL A 226 7.25 -17.98 -17.29
N HIS A 227 8.16 -18.19 -18.24
CA HIS A 227 9.52 -18.62 -17.95
C HIS A 227 10.31 -17.56 -17.13
N GLY A 228 10.99 -18.01 -16.07
CA GLY A 228 11.83 -17.17 -15.21
C GLY A 228 11.10 -16.57 -14.01
N GLY A 229 11.80 -15.73 -13.25
CA GLY A 229 11.28 -14.93 -12.15
C GLY A 229 11.38 -13.43 -12.40
N PRO A 230 11.05 -12.58 -11.41
CA PRO A 230 11.06 -11.13 -11.59
C PRO A 230 12.43 -10.62 -12.02
N ARG A 231 13.51 -11.22 -11.50
CA ARG A 231 14.88 -10.90 -11.90
C ARG A 231 15.09 -11.11 -13.40
N GLU A 232 14.81 -12.30 -13.91
CA GLU A 232 14.92 -12.63 -15.33
C GLU A 232 13.96 -11.82 -16.21
N TRP A 233 12.85 -11.33 -15.65
CA TRP A 233 11.88 -10.52 -16.38
C TRP A 233 12.29 -9.06 -16.56
N PHE A 234 13.24 -8.55 -15.75
CA PHE A 234 13.62 -7.14 -15.73
C PHE A 234 15.12 -6.91 -16.02
N GLU A 235 16.04 -7.73 -15.50
CA GLU A 235 17.49 -7.54 -15.73
C GLU A 235 17.87 -7.53 -17.21
N PRO A 236 17.33 -8.38 -18.10
CA PRO A 236 17.63 -8.31 -19.53
C PRO A 236 17.19 -7.02 -20.22
N TYR A 237 16.26 -6.27 -19.61
CA TYR A 237 15.85 -4.94 -20.07
C TYR A 237 16.75 -3.82 -19.53
N GLY A 238 17.80 -4.17 -18.77
CA GLY A 238 18.74 -3.21 -18.19
C GLY A 238 18.23 -2.49 -16.95
N TRP A 239 17.18 -3.00 -16.29
CA TRP A 239 16.67 -2.43 -15.04
C TRP A 239 17.58 -2.75 -13.85
N HIS A 240 17.56 -1.89 -12.83
CA HIS A 240 18.25 -2.13 -11.57
C HIS A 240 17.34 -2.97 -10.65
N VAL A 241 17.70 -4.23 -10.41
CA VAL A 241 16.80 -5.21 -9.76
C VAL A 241 17.28 -5.59 -8.36
N HIS A 242 16.39 -5.40 -7.39
CA HIS A 242 16.60 -5.67 -5.98
C HIS A 242 15.66 -6.78 -5.50
N GLU A 243 16.11 -7.56 -4.53
CA GLU A 243 15.38 -8.71 -4.02
C GLU A 243 15.39 -8.70 -2.51
N ALA A 244 14.21 -8.94 -1.92
CA ALA A 244 14.07 -9.38 -0.56
C ALA A 244 13.81 -10.89 -0.58
N ASP A 245 14.70 -11.68 0.02
CA ASP A 245 14.57 -13.16 0.02
C ASP A 245 13.22 -13.60 0.59
N ASN A 246 12.74 -12.88 1.62
CA ASN A 246 11.39 -12.97 2.16
C ASN A 246 10.63 -11.65 1.97
N GLY A 247 9.60 -11.65 1.11
CA GLY A 247 8.72 -10.51 0.86
C GLY A 247 7.74 -10.18 2.00
N SER A 248 7.80 -10.92 3.11
CA SER A 248 7.05 -10.66 4.33
C SER A 248 7.96 -10.50 5.55
N ASP A 249 9.19 -10.02 5.34
CA ASP A 249 10.14 -9.67 6.38
C ASP A 249 10.44 -8.17 6.33
N TRP A 250 10.24 -7.47 7.44
CA TRP A 250 10.38 -6.01 7.49
C TRP A 250 11.79 -5.53 7.13
N GLU A 251 12.82 -6.22 7.61
CA GLU A 251 14.20 -5.81 7.41
C GLU A 251 14.60 -5.99 5.94
N GLN A 252 14.31 -7.16 5.37
CA GLN A 252 14.68 -7.49 4.00
C GLN A 252 13.92 -6.65 2.98
N VAL A 253 12.61 -6.47 3.18
CA VAL A 253 11.78 -5.62 2.31
C VAL A 253 12.25 -4.17 2.37
N THR A 254 12.52 -3.65 3.57
CA THR A 254 13.01 -2.28 3.75
C THR A 254 14.40 -2.10 3.16
N GLY A 255 15.29 -3.09 3.31
CA GLY A 255 16.61 -3.10 2.69
C GLY A 255 16.53 -3.05 1.17
N ALA A 256 15.72 -3.89 0.53
CA ALA A 256 15.54 -3.90 -0.91
C ALA A 256 14.94 -2.58 -1.44
N LEU A 257 13.96 -1.99 -0.73
CA LEU A 257 13.37 -0.70 -1.09
C LEU A 257 14.39 0.46 -0.99
N LEU A 258 15.16 0.52 0.09
CA LEU A 258 16.15 1.59 0.29
C LEU A 258 17.36 1.42 -0.64
N GLU A 259 17.78 0.19 -0.94
CA GLU A 259 18.82 -0.06 -1.95
C GLU A 259 18.33 0.35 -3.35
N MET A 260 17.06 0.09 -3.68
CA MET A 260 16.46 0.52 -4.95
C MET A 260 16.41 2.04 -5.10
N THR A 261 16.14 2.76 -4.00
CA THR A 261 15.79 4.18 -4.06
C THR A 261 16.91 5.13 -3.66
N ASP A 262 17.87 4.68 -2.84
CA ASP A 262 18.97 5.47 -2.28
C ASP A 262 20.34 4.79 -2.46
N GLY A 263 20.39 3.58 -3.03
CA GLY A 263 21.62 2.90 -3.41
C GLY A 263 22.28 3.47 -4.67
N ASP A 264 23.49 3.00 -4.96
CA ASP A 264 24.28 3.49 -6.11
C ASP A 264 23.62 3.11 -7.45
N ASN A 265 23.31 4.11 -8.27
CA ASN A 265 22.76 3.92 -9.62
C ASN A 265 23.47 4.81 -10.66
N PRO A 266 24.78 4.63 -10.89
CA PRO A 266 25.56 5.48 -11.81
C PRO A 266 25.10 5.38 -13.26
N ALA A 267 24.41 4.28 -13.61
CA ALA A 267 23.87 4.06 -14.94
C ALA A 267 22.48 4.71 -15.17
N GLN A 268 21.92 5.38 -14.16
CA GLN A 268 20.62 6.07 -14.22
C GLN A 268 19.49 5.19 -14.76
N ARG A 269 19.41 3.95 -14.25
CA ARG A 269 18.44 2.95 -14.68
C ARG A 269 17.16 3.01 -13.86
N PRO A 270 15.99 2.69 -14.43
CA PRO A 270 14.79 2.47 -13.63
C PRO A 270 14.99 1.30 -12.65
N GLY A 271 14.42 1.44 -11.46
CA GLY A 271 14.51 0.47 -10.36
C GLY A 271 13.32 -0.48 -10.32
N MET A 272 13.57 -1.73 -9.96
CA MET A 272 12.54 -2.70 -9.60
C MET A 272 12.98 -3.49 -8.37
N MET A 273 12.08 -3.68 -7.41
CA MET A 273 12.28 -4.63 -6.32
C MET A 273 11.20 -5.71 -6.32
N PHE A 274 11.55 -6.92 -5.91
CA PHE A 274 10.59 -7.99 -5.64
C PHE A 274 10.95 -8.77 -4.37
N GLY A 275 10.04 -9.60 -3.91
CA GLY A 275 10.28 -10.59 -2.86
C GLY A 275 9.14 -11.59 -2.82
N LYS A 276 9.43 -12.81 -2.37
CA LYS A 276 8.41 -13.85 -2.37
C LYS A 276 7.39 -13.64 -1.24
N THR A 277 6.11 -13.58 -1.58
CA THR A 277 5.00 -13.48 -0.62
C THR A 277 4.05 -14.65 -0.79
N ARG A 278 3.02 -14.70 0.06
CA ARG A 278 1.89 -15.64 -0.07
C ARG A 278 0.61 -14.86 -0.30
N LYS A 279 -0.06 -15.12 -1.42
CA LYS A 279 -1.39 -14.54 -1.70
C LYS A 279 -2.37 -15.03 -0.63
N GLY A 280 -3.03 -14.09 0.04
CA GLY A 280 -3.90 -14.41 1.18
C GLY A 280 -3.15 -14.76 2.47
N ARG A 281 -1.94 -14.23 2.68
CA ARG A 281 -1.17 -14.37 3.95
C ARG A 281 -2.09 -14.17 5.17
N GLY A 282 -2.14 -15.17 6.04
CA GLY A 282 -2.96 -15.16 7.28
C GLY A 282 -4.47 -15.08 7.07
N TYR A 283 -4.97 -15.28 5.84
CA TYR A 283 -6.40 -15.12 5.50
C TYR A 283 -7.13 -16.47 5.44
N TYR A 284 -6.45 -17.59 5.70
CA TYR A 284 -7.04 -18.96 5.65
C TYR A 284 -7.70 -19.37 4.33
N LYS A 285 -7.53 -18.54 3.30
CA LYS A 285 -7.86 -18.77 1.91
C LYS A 285 -6.68 -18.23 1.12
N TYR A 286 -6.00 -19.09 0.39
CA TYR A 286 -4.70 -18.79 -0.22
C TYR A 286 -4.77 -18.85 -1.74
N ASP A 287 -3.76 -18.28 -2.39
CA ASP A 287 -3.50 -18.42 -3.83
C ASP A 287 -4.68 -17.98 -4.69
N ALA A 288 -4.94 -18.65 -5.81
CA ALA A 288 -6.06 -18.39 -6.70
C ALA A 288 -7.42 -18.25 -5.98
N PRO A 289 -7.83 -19.17 -5.05
CA PRO A 289 -9.05 -19.00 -4.27
C PRO A 289 -9.16 -17.66 -3.53
N SER A 290 -8.05 -17.08 -3.10
CA SER A 290 -8.02 -15.81 -2.36
C SER A 290 -8.09 -14.57 -3.23
N HIS A 291 -8.03 -14.71 -4.57
CA HIS A 291 -7.83 -13.57 -5.45
C HIS A 291 -8.94 -12.52 -5.41
N GLY A 292 -10.19 -12.91 -5.69
CA GLY A 292 -11.31 -11.97 -5.88
C GLY A 292 -12.60 -12.36 -5.15
N ALA A 293 -12.50 -13.24 -4.15
CA ALA A 293 -13.65 -13.71 -3.40
C ALA A 293 -13.35 -13.63 -1.89
N PRO A 294 -14.07 -12.79 -1.12
CA PRO A 294 -13.96 -12.77 0.32
C PRO A 294 -14.50 -14.07 0.95
N HIS A 295 -14.33 -14.18 2.27
CA HIS A 295 -15.08 -15.14 3.08
C HIS A 295 -16.58 -14.84 3.01
N LYS A 296 -17.41 -15.85 3.24
CA LYS A 296 -18.83 -15.58 3.53
C LYS A 296 -18.93 -14.82 4.85
N MET A 297 -19.95 -14.00 4.98
CA MET A 297 -20.14 -13.20 6.18
C MET A 297 -20.25 -14.11 7.40
N ASN A 298 -19.47 -13.81 8.43
CA ASN A 298 -19.40 -14.59 9.67
C ASN A 298 -19.05 -16.08 9.48
N ASP A 299 -18.35 -16.45 8.40
CA ASP A 299 -17.90 -17.83 8.20
C ASP A 299 -16.75 -18.23 9.14
N GLU A 300 -16.40 -19.52 9.14
CA GLU A 300 -15.35 -20.06 10.00
C GLU A 300 -13.97 -19.40 9.77
N ASN A 301 -13.61 -19.14 8.52
CA ASN A 301 -12.31 -18.56 8.18
C ASN A 301 -12.28 -17.05 8.44
N PHE A 302 -13.42 -16.38 8.30
CA PHE A 302 -13.64 -15.09 8.91
C PHE A 302 -13.29 -15.27 10.40
N TRP A 303 -14.05 -15.96 11.23
CA TRP A 303 -13.77 -16.01 12.68
C TRP A 303 -12.35 -16.42 13.10
N LYS A 304 -11.66 -17.28 12.34
CA LYS A 304 -10.24 -17.59 12.54
C LYS A 304 -9.33 -16.36 12.46
N CYS A 305 -9.46 -15.53 11.41
CA CYS A 305 -8.65 -14.31 11.27
C CYS A 305 -8.79 -13.35 12.47
N ARG A 306 -9.99 -13.30 13.07
CA ARG A 306 -10.24 -12.48 14.27
C ARG A 306 -9.77 -13.15 15.56
N THR A 307 -9.87 -14.48 15.63
CA THR A 307 -9.35 -15.27 16.76
C THR A 307 -7.84 -15.09 16.90
N ASP A 308 -7.09 -15.11 15.79
CA ASP A 308 -5.65 -14.85 15.80
C ASP A 308 -5.33 -13.46 16.35
N PHE A 309 -6.06 -12.44 15.87
CA PHE A 309 -5.89 -11.06 16.32
C PHE A 309 -6.24 -10.91 17.81
N SER A 310 -7.33 -11.51 18.28
CA SER A 310 -7.68 -11.56 19.70
C SER A 310 -6.64 -12.30 20.54
N GLY A 311 -6.00 -13.33 20.00
CA GLY A 311 -4.91 -14.05 20.66
C GLY A 311 -3.70 -13.17 20.96
N ILE A 312 -3.45 -12.14 20.13
CA ILE A 312 -2.35 -11.18 20.30
C ILE A 312 -2.79 -9.99 21.16
N TYR A 313 -3.95 -9.39 20.86
CA TYR A 313 -4.36 -8.09 21.39
C TYR A 313 -5.48 -8.13 22.42
N GLY A 314 -6.10 -9.29 22.69
CA GLY A 314 -7.22 -9.42 23.63
C GLY A 314 -8.52 -8.78 23.15
N THR A 315 -8.65 -8.50 21.85
CA THR A 315 -9.80 -7.85 21.22
C THR A 315 -11.07 -8.67 21.36
N LYS A 316 -12.20 -7.99 21.56
CA LYS A 316 -13.54 -8.60 21.59
C LYS A 316 -14.32 -8.15 20.36
N TRP A 317 -14.93 -9.10 19.65
CA TRP A 317 -15.64 -8.83 18.41
C TRP A 317 -17.15 -8.85 18.61
N ALA A 318 -17.86 -8.04 17.82
CA ALA A 318 -19.31 -8.04 17.87
C ALA A 318 -19.83 -9.35 17.24
N GLY A 319 -20.73 -10.06 17.92
CA GLY A 319 -21.32 -11.30 17.39
C GLY A 319 -20.33 -12.45 17.21
N GLU A 320 -19.24 -12.48 17.99
CA GLU A 320 -18.27 -13.57 17.98
C GLU A 320 -18.93 -14.94 18.19
N GLY A 321 -18.72 -15.87 17.26
CA GLY A 321 -19.32 -17.20 17.30
C GLY A 321 -20.77 -17.27 16.79
N GLU A 322 -21.39 -16.14 16.49
CA GLU A 322 -22.76 -16.06 15.98
C GLU A 322 -22.80 -16.02 14.44
N PRO A 323 -23.91 -16.47 13.82
CA PRO A 323 -24.11 -16.31 12.39
C PRO A 323 -24.20 -14.83 11.99
N ALA A 324 -24.07 -14.55 10.70
CA ALA A 324 -24.26 -13.21 10.15
C ALA A 324 -25.68 -12.69 10.48
N PRO A 325 -25.83 -11.42 10.90
CA PRO A 325 -27.15 -10.83 11.10
C PRO A 325 -28.00 -10.95 9.84
N ASP A 326 -29.30 -11.18 10.02
CA ASP A 326 -30.24 -11.48 8.94
C ASP A 326 -30.68 -10.26 8.13
N ASN A 327 -30.38 -9.05 8.60
CA ASN A 327 -30.79 -7.80 8.00
C ASN A 327 -29.63 -6.81 7.84
N LYS A 328 -29.74 -5.94 6.84
CA LYS A 328 -28.67 -5.02 6.44
C LYS A 328 -28.31 -3.99 7.51
N ALA A 329 -29.25 -3.57 8.35
CA ALA A 329 -28.99 -2.58 9.39
C ALA A 329 -28.10 -3.18 10.50
N ALA A 330 -28.45 -4.38 10.96
CA ALA A 330 -27.64 -5.13 11.92
C ALA A 330 -26.27 -5.52 11.36
N GLN A 331 -26.19 -5.92 10.08
CA GLN A 331 -24.90 -6.17 9.41
C GLN A 331 -24.02 -4.92 9.36
N ARG A 332 -24.59 -3.75 9.03
CA ARG A 332 -23.84 -2.48 9.00
C ARG A 332 -23.37 -2.08 10.39
N GLN A 333 -24.18 -2.30 11.43
CA GLN A 333 -23.79 -2.04 12.81
C GLN A 333 -22.65 -2.97 13.24
N GLN A 334 -22.77 -4.28 13.01
CA GLN A 334 -21.69 -5.23 13.32
C GLN A 334 -20.40 -4.89 12.57
N PHE A 335 -20.50 -4.48 11.31
CA PHE A 335 -19.35 -4.02 10.53
C PHE A 335 -18.68 -2.80 11.19
N ALA A 336 -19.44 -1.79 11.59
CA ALA A 336 -18.90 -0.63 12.29
C ALA A 336 -18.27 -1.01 13.64
N ASP A 337 -18.92 -1.89 14.40
CA ASP A 337 -18.43 -2.35 15.70
C ASP A 337 -17.10 -3.10 15.57
N ASP A 338 -16.99 -4.02 14.60
CA ASP A 338 -15.76 -4.78 14.38
C ASP A 338 -14.62 -3.88 13.86
N LEU A 339 -14.91 -2.94 12.95
CA LEU A 339 -13.89 -1.98 12.48
C LEU A 339 -13.31 -1.17 13.65
N ASN A 340 -14.17 -0.73 14.57
CA ASN A 340 -13.75 0.00 15.76
C ASN A 340 -13.04 -0.92 16.76
N ALA A 341 -13.49 -2.16 16.97
CA ALA A 341 -12.84 -3.11 17.86
C ALA A 341 -11.37 -3.35 17.47
N ALA A 342 -11.07 -3.43 16.17
CA ALA A 342 -9.69 -3.47 15.69
C ALA A 342 -8.95 -2.15 16.00
N LEU A 343 -9.55 -0.99 15.71
CA LEU A 343 -8.92 0.32 15.93
C LEU A 343 -8.73 0.67 17.41
N GLU A 344 -9.46 0.06 18.34
CA GLU A 344 -9.20 0.22 19.78
C GLU A 344 -7.80 -0.26 20.19
N VAL A 345 -7.21 -1.22 19.47
CA VAL A 345 -5.81 -1.62 19.69
C VAL A 345 -4.84 -0.47 19.36
N LEU A 346 -5.14 0.30 18.31
CA LEU A 346 -4.40 1.52 17.99
C LEU A 346 -4.67 2.60 19.03
N ARG A 347 -5.94 2.96 19.23
CA ARG A 347 -6.37 4.06 20.13
C ARG A 347 -5.93 3.86 21.57
N GLY A 348 -5.88 2.61 22.04
CA GLY A 348 -5.41 2.24 23.37
C GLY A 348 -3.88 2.20 23.53
N ASN A 349 -3.13 2.38 22.45
CA ASN A 349 -1.67 2.37 22.43
C ASN A 349 -1.10 3.76 22.11
N ASP A 350 -0.96 4.58 23.16
CA ASP A 350 -0.44 5.95 23.08
C ASP A 350 0.94 6.06 22.39
N GLU A 351 1.81 5.08 22.60
CA GLU A 351 3.14 5.04 21.99
C GLU A 351 3.05 4.82 20.48
N LEU A 352 2.26 3.83 20.05
CA LEU A 352 2.06 3.53 18.62
C LEU A 352 1.38 4.68 17.88
N VAL A 353 0.33 5.28 18.47
CA VAL A 353 -0.37 6.43 17.89
C VAL A 353 0.58 7.60 17.72
N LYS A 354 1.36 7.93 18.76
CA LYS A 354 2.33 9.01 18.70
C LYS A 354 3.42 8.73 17.67
N TYR A 355 3.96 7.51 17.65
CA TYR A 355 4.96 7.07 16.68
C TYR A 355 4.46 7.27 15.24
N LEU A 356 3.29 6.72 14.92
CA LEU A 356 2.76 6.75 13.57
C LEU A 356 2.46 8.19 13.13
N ALA A 357 1.80 8.97 13.96
CA ALA A 357 1.45 10.35 13.64
C ALA A 357 2.70 11.22 13.46
N ASP A 358 3.67 11.15 14.38
CA ASP A 358 4.92 11.91 14.26
C ASP A 358 5.72 11.49 13.02
N ARG A 359 5.75 10.19 12.71
CA ARG A 359 6.44 9.70 11.51
C ARG A 359 5.79 10.22 10.23
N LEU A 360 4.45 10.25 10.16
CA LEU A 360 3.71 10.80 9.02
C LEU A 360 3.92 12.31 8.86
N VAL A 361 4.01 13.05 9.97
CA VAL A 361 4.38 14.47 9.97
C VAL A 361 5.80 14.66 9.44
N GLU A 362 6.77 13.91 9.96
CA GLU A 362 8.17 13.98 9.51
C GLU A 362 8.30 13.72 8.00
N LEU A 363 7.62 12.69 7.49
CA LEU A 363 7.59 12.38 6.05
C LEU A 363 6.95 13.50 5.24
N GLY A 364 5.83 14.06 5.71
CA GLY A 364 5.16 15.17 5.05
C GLY A 364 5.99 16.45 5.01
N ASP A 365 6.75 16.72 6.07
CA ASP A 365 7.66 17.86 6.20
C ASP A 365 8.95 17.66 5.38
N SER A 366 9.31 16.41 5.06
CA SER A 366 10.43 16.08 4.17
C SER A 366 10.16 16.37 2.69
N VAL A 367 8.89 16.60 2.31
CA VAL A 367 8.52 16.97 0.95
C VAL A 367 9.01 18.40 0.66
N PRO A 368 9.86 18.62 -0.37
CA PRO A 368 10.37 19.95 -0.65
C PRO A 368 9.26 20.93 -1.04
N GLU A 369 9.38 22.19 -0.62
CA GLU A 369 8.52 23.29 -1.09
C GLU A 369 8.94 23.81 -2.47
N GLY A 370 10.20 23.58 -2.85
CA GLY A 370 10.80 24.02 -4.10
C GLY A 370 11.93 23.09 -4.56
N ILE A 371 12.18 23.05 -5.87
CA ILE A 371 13.29 22.29 -6.45
C ILE A 371 14.05 23.18 -7.43
N ASP A 372 15.36 23.28 -7.25
CA ASP A 372 16.24 24.04 -8.13
C ASP A 372 16.21 23.49 -9.57
N GLY A 373 15.96 24.39 -10.52
CA GLY A 373 15.85 24.05 -11.94
C GLY A 373 14.49 23.50 -12.37
N PHE A 374 13.48 23.52 -11.48
CA PHE A 374 12.10 23.24 -11.87
C PHE A 374 11.57 24.33 -12.82
N LYS A 375 10.94 23.92 -13.92
CA LYS A 375 10.68 24.78 -15.09
C LYS A 375 9.22 25.20 -15.25
N LEU A 376 8.30 24.64 -14.47
CA LEU A 376 6.88 24.99 -14.57
C LEU A 376 6.54 26.09 -13.55
N PRO A 377 5.69 27.07 -13.92
CA PRO A 377 5.31 28.14 -13.01
C PRO A 377 4.65 27.58 -11.75
N THR A 378 4.90 28.20 -10.60
CA THR A 378 4.04 28.06 -9.40
C THR A 378 2.70 28.70 -9.72
N ALA A 379 1.63 27.91 -9.57
CA ALA A 379 0.26 28.38 -9.79
C ALA A 379 -0.15 29.37 -8.70
#